data_AF-A0A3L7XH69-F1
#
_entry.id   AF-A0A3L7XH69-F1
#
_cell.length_a   1.000
_cell.length_b   1.000
_cell.length_c   1.000
_cell.angle_alpha   90.00
_cell.angle_beta   90.00
_cell.angle_gamma   90.00
#
_symmetry.space_group_name_H-M   'P 1'
#
loop_
_entity.id
_entity.type
_entity.pdbx_description
1 polymer ?
#
loop_
_entity_poly.entity_id
_entity_poly.type
_entity_poly.pdbx_seq_one_letter_code
_entity_poly.pdbx_strand_id
1 'polypeptide(L)'
;MAWAVVAAYVFVNWLERRYGIDGMLWLPVAMVGVLLLAQFVITVLRLPLERWLFYGGRADRYDVQRVQNLSERLLTAADLRQFLESVLAASCDTLRISSGFVMQLDERGAQLEVQMGPQQLPAAAAADARAALDNGHAAGYQPAAMLGIFRWGDYWLLPLRAQAPDADSESAMPDLLGILGLSVGPAAQEPEEGVLATLLVLASRAAEALHDRRLQQQLFQSLDVLVPQVDAIQRLRAAAAYDGAAALASGRLIDNPDVFQWVKDALVHYWGGPKLTTNPLLALRVVQQAMQGQQENPAEALRGVLRDAIEYVRPAGQRKYTGDWLLYNILDLRFLQRRKSSDVARQLSVSEADLFRKQRVAVDQVARKIAEMEAQAPDVPAVAAEH
;
A
#
# COMPACT_ATOMS: atom_id res chain seq x y z
N MET A 1 30.09 25.04 25.54
CA MET A 1 31.34 25.23 26.29
C MET A 1 31.23 26.36 27.30
N ALA A 2 31.00 27.63 26.90
CA ALA A 2 30.90 28.75 27.84
C ALA A 2 29.85 28.57 28.96
N TRP A 3 28.67 28.04 28.63
CA TRP A 3 27.59 27.80 29.60
C TRP A 3 27.93 26.74 30.66
N ALA A 4 28.75 25.74 30.31
CA ALA A 4 29.16 24.70 31.26
C ALA A 4 30.19 25.23 32.27
N VAL A 5 31.06 26.13 31.83
CA VAL A 5 32.05 26.80 32.69
C VAL A 5 31.36 27.71 33.70
N VAL A 6 30.35 28.47 33.26
CA VAL A 6 29.54 29.32 34.16
C VAL A 6 28.75 28.48 35.16
N ALA A 7 28.11 27.38 34.71
CA ALA A 7 27.37 26.49 35.60
C ALA A 7 28.27 25.81 36.64
N ALA A 8 29.47 25.36 36.24
CA ALA A 8 30.46 24.80 37.17
C ALA A 8 30.93 25.84 38.19
N TYR A 9 31.22 27.07 37.75
CA TYR A 9 31.62 28.16 38.65
C TYR A 9 30.53 28.52 39.66
N VAL A 10 29.26 28.59 39.23
CA VAL A 10 28.11 28.84 40.11
C VAL A 10 27.92 27.71 41.12
N PHE A 11 28.07 26.45 40.69
CA PHE A 11 27.92 25.28 41.56
C PHE A 11 29.03 25.22 42.63
N VAL A 12 30.28 25.52 42.26
CA VAL A 12 31.40 25.54 43.21
C VAL A 12 31.27 26.68 44.22
N ASN A 13 30.90 27.87 43.77
CA ASN A 13 30.67 29.02 44.66
C ASN A 13 29.47 28.78 45.61
N TRP A 14 28.45 28.05 45.15
CA TRP A 14 27.35 27.61 46.03
C TRP A 14 27.83 26.59 47.08
N LEU A 15 28.71 25.66 46.72
CA LEU A 15 29.26 24.66 47.63
C LEU A 15 30.21 25.28 48.69
N GLU A 16 31.04 26.23 48.26
CA GLU A 16 31.99 26.97 49.11
C GLU A 16 31.24 27.76 50.19
N ARG A 17 30.16 28.46 49.82
CA ARG A 17 29.28 29.17 50.75
C ARG A 17 28.55 28.25 51.73
N ARG A 18 28.30 27.00 51.36
CA ARG A 18 27.55 26.04 52.18
C ARG A 18 28.43 25.27 53.15
N TYR A 19 29.69 24.99 52.80
CA TYR A 19 30.57 24.08 53.56
C TYR A 19 31.89 24.70 54.05
N GLY A 20 32.25 25.94 53.67
CA GLY A 20 33.41 26.64 54.24
C GLY A 20 34.76 25.98 53.94
N ILE A 21 34.88 25.33 52.78
CA ILE A 21 36.07 24.60 52.34
C ILE A 21 36.94 25.56 51.51
N ASP A 22 38.27 25.53 51.67
CA ASP A 22 39.21 26.31 50.85
C ASP A 22 39.01 26.05 49.34
N GLY A 23 38.31 26.98 48.68
CA GLY A 23 37.82 26.80 47.31
C GLY A 23 38.92 26.63 46.26
N MET A 24 40.16 27.04 46.56
CA MET A 24 41.26 27.03 45.60
C MET A 24 41.84 25.64 45.33
N LEU A 25 41.76 24.71 46.28
CA LEU A 25 42.31 23.34 46.12
C LEU A 25 41.33 22.41 45.39
N TRP A 26 40.03 22.60 45.61
CA TRP A 26 38.97 21.69 45.12
C TRP A 26 38.30 22.15 43.83
N LEU A 27 38.57 23.37 43.37
CA LEU A 27 38.03 23.93 42.13
C LEU A 27 38.21 23.01 40.90
N PRO A 28 39.42 22.43 40.65
CA PRO A 28 39.64 21.59 39.47
C PRO A 28 38.86 20.28 39.54
N VAL A 29 38.79 19.67 40.72
CA VAL A 29 38.08 18.40 40.95
C VAL A 29 36.58 18.60 40.75
N ALA A 30 36.02 19.68 41.29
CA ALA A 30 34.62 20.01 41.11
C ALA A 30 34.27 20.34 39.64
N MET A 31 35.17 21.02 38.92
CA MET A 31 34.99 21.30 37.49
C MET A 31 34.93 20.01 36.68
N VAL A 32 35.84 19.07 36.92
CA VAL A 32 35.82 17.75 36.28
C VAL A 32 34.56 16.96 36.66
N GLY A 33 34.15 17.01 37.94
CA GLY A 33 32.93 16.35 38.42
C GLY A 33 31.66 16.87 37.72
N VAL A 34 31.51 18.19 37.60
CA VAL A 34 30.37 18.80 36.90
C VAL A 34 30.40 18.46 35.40
N LEU A 35 31.58 18.44 34.78
CA LEU A 35 31.72 18.07 33.37
C LEU A 35 31.30 16.61 33.12
N LEU A 36 31.78 15.68 33.95
CA LEU A 36 31.44 14.25 33.86
C LEU A 36 29.95 14.03 34.14
N LEU A 37 29.38 14.74 35.11
CA LEU A 37 27.95 14.63 35.44
C LEU A 37 27.09 15.19 34.30
N ALA A 38 27.47 16.32 33.71
CA ALA A 38 26.81 16.86 32.53
C ALA A 38 26.90 15.90 31.33
N GLN A 39 28.09 15.31 31.09
CA GLN A 39 28.28 14.32 30.04
C GLN A 39 27.43 13.06 30.27
N PHE A 40 27.35 12.59 31.52
CA PHE A 40 26.51 11.47 31.90
C PHE A 40 25.03 11.77 31.69
N VAL A 41 24.57 12.94 32.17
CA VAL A 41 23.19 13.41 31.97
C VAL A 41 22.87 13.50 30.47
N ILE A 42 23.74 14.08 29.64
CA ILE A 42 23.53 14.15 28.19
C ILE A 42 23.47 12.74 27.57
N THR A 43 24.36 11.84 27.97
CA THR A 43 24.39 10.47 27.43
C THR A 43 23.14 9.68 27.83
N VAL A 44 22.68 9.83 29.08
CA VAL A 44 21.50 9.17 29.61
C VAL A 44 20.21 9.80 29.10
N LEU A 45 20.13 11.12 28.92
CA LEU A 45 18.95 11.81 28.38
C LEU A 45 18.83 11.69 26.86
N ARG A 46 19.95 11.55 26.12
CA ARG A 46 19.91 11.39 24.67
C ARG A 46 19.06 10.18 24.28
N LEU A 47 19.27 9.04 24.93
CA LEU A 47 18.58 7.79 24.60
C LEU A 47 17.04 7.86 24.74
N PRO A 48 16.45 8.35 25.84
CA PRO A 48 15.01 8.51 25.98
C PRO A 48 14.45 9.67 25.15
N LEU A 49 15.18 10.78 24.96
CA LEU A 49 14.72 11.87 24.07
C LEU A 49 14.63 11.41 22.62
N GLU A 50 15.67 10.75 22.12
CA GLU A 50 15.70 10.21 20.76
C GLU A 50 14.58 9.17 20.57
N ARG A 51 14.33 8.34 21.59
CA ARG A 51 13.22 7.37 21.61
C ARG A 51 11.82 7.98 21.73
N TRP A 52 11.68 9.14 22.37
CA TRP A 52 10.37 9.79 22.57
C TRP A 52 10.01 10.73 21.41
N LEU A 53 11.01 11.34 20.77
CA LEU A 53 10.82 12.37 19.75
C LEU A 53 10.78 11.80 18.32
N PHE A 54 11.47 10.69 18.04
CA PHE A 54 11.53 10.07 16.71
C PHE A 54 10.61 8.87 16.50
N TYR A 55 10.09 8.27 17.58
CA TYR A 55 9.18 7.12 17.51
C TYR A 55 7.95 7.44 18.33
N GLY A 56 6.79 7.53 17.67
CA GLY A 56 5.50 7.81 18.30
C GLY A 56 5.26 6.93 19.54
N GLY A 57 4.43 7.43 20.46
CA GLY A 57 4.22 6.87 21.81
C GLY A 57 4.03 5.35 21.87
N ARG A 58 4.18 4.77 23.07
CA ARG A 58 4.13 3.31 23.34
C ARG A 58 3.05 2.51 22.60
N ALA A 59 1.92 3.12 22.21
CA ALA A 59 0.86 2.51 21.40
C ALA A 59 1.33 2.09 19.99
N ASP A 60 2.13 2.90 19.30
CA ASP A 60 2.56 2.68 17.90
C ASP A 60 3.42 1.41 17.75
N ARG A 61 4.21 1.08 18.79
CA ARG A 61 5.04 -0.14 18.81
C ARG A 61 4.25 -1.43 18.92
N TYR A 62 3.08 -1.42 19.58
CA TYR A 62 2.23 -2.60 19.68
C TYR A 62 1.54 -2.91 18.35
N ASP A 63 1.22 -1.88 17.56
CA ASP A 63 0.59 -2.05 16.26
C ASP A 63 1.59 -2.58 15.22
N VAL A 64 2.82 -2.05 15.21
CA VAL A 64 3.90 -2.55 14.34
C VAL A 64 4.25 -4.01 14.65
N GLN A 65 4.34 -4.39 15.93
CA GLN A 65 4.61 -5.77 16.32
C GLN A 65 3.48 -6.73 15.93
N ARG A 66 2.22 -6.28 15.98
CA ARG A 66 1.08 -7.09 15.51
C ARG A 66 1.15 -7.36 14.01
N VAL A 67 1.50 -6.36 13.22
CA VAL A 67 1.66 -6.52 11.76
C VAL A 67 2.82 -7.47 11.43
N GLN A 68 3.94 -7.36 12.15
CA GLN A 68 5.08 -8.28 11.98
C GLN A 68 4.72 -9.73 12.34
N ASN A 69 4.08 -9.95 13.49
CA ASN A 69 3.64 -11.27 13.90
C ASN A 69 2.58 -11.86 12.95
N LEU A 70 1.74 -11.03 12.34
CA LEU A 70 0.79 -11.47 11.32
C LEU A 70 1.55 -11.93 10.07
N SER A 71 2.54 -11.16 9.60
CA SER A 71 3.38 -11.52 8.45
C SER A 71 4.10 -12.86 8.63
N GLU A 72 4.53 -13.19 9.85
CA GLU A 72 5.24 -14.44 10.17
C GLU A 72 4.32 -15.67 10.21
N ARG A 73 2.99 -15.48 10.25
CA ARG A 73 1.99 -16.55 10.41
C ARG A 73 1.04 -16.68 9.21
N LEU A 74 1.38 -16.06 8.08
CA LEU A 74 0.55 -16.13 6.87
C LEU A 74 0.61 -17.52 6.25
N LEU A 75 -0.57 -18.05 5.92
CA LEU A 75 -0.68 -19.29 5.16
C LEU A 75 -0.58 -18.94 3.67
N THR A 76 0.43 -19.46 2.97
CA THR A 76 0.54 -19.22 1.54
C THR A 76 -0.48 -20.07 0.76
N ALA A 77 -0.77 -19.67 -0.48
CA ALA A 77 -1.62 -20.47 -1.36
C ALA A 77 -1.01 -21.86 -1.63
N ALA A 78 0.32 -21.96 -1.68
CA ALA A 78 1.02 -23.22 -1.86
C ALA A 78 0.87 -24.13 -0.63
N ASP A 79 1.00 -23.57 0.58
CA ASP A 79 0.84 -24.33 1.83
C ASP A 79 -0.58 -24.87 1.98
N LEU A 80 -1.59 -24.05 1.66
CA LEU A 80 -2.99 -24.48 1.63
C LEU A 80 -3.18 -25.64 0.66
N ARG A 81 -2.66 -25.51 -0.57
CA ARG A 81 -2.82 -26.54 -1.59
C ARG A 81 -2.18 -27.86 -1.16
N GLN A 82 -0.96 -27.82 -0.61
CA GLN A 82 -0.27 -29.00 -0.11
C GLN A 82 -1.01 -29.66 1.07
N PHE A 83 -1.60 -28.84 1.95
CA PHE A 83 -2.45 -29.34 3.03
C PHE A 83 -3.70 -30.03 2.49
N LEU A 84 -4.42 -29.40 1.56
CA LEU A 84 -5.61 -29.97 0.91
C LEU A 84 -5.28 -31.24 0.12
N GLU A 85 -4.12 -31.30 -0.54
CA GLU A 85 -3.58 -32.52 -1.18
C GLU A 85 -3.40 -33.64 -0.15
N SER A 86 -2.87 -33.33 1.02
CA SER A 86 -2.66 -34.30 2.11
C SER A 86 -4.00 -34.80 2.69
N VAL A 87 -4.97 -33.90 2.88
CA VAL A 87 -6.32 -34.25 3.34
C VAL A 87 -7.07 -35.10 2.30
N LEU A 88 -6.97 -34.74 1.03
CA LEU A 88 -7.57 -35.50 -0.06
C LEU A 88 -6.95 -36.90 -0.16
N ALA A 89 -5.62 -37.00 -0.08
CA ALA A 89 -4.91 -38.27 -0.04
C ALA A 89 -5.41 -39.17 1.10
N ALA A 90 -5.47 -38.62 2.32
CA ALA A 90 -5.97 -39.36 3.48
C ALA A 90 -7.43 -39.81 3.32
N SER A 91 -8.27 -38.98 2.70
CA SER A 91 -9.68 -39.31 2.41
C SER A 91 -9.79 -40.44 1.38
N CYS A 92 -8.97 -40.39 0.33
CA CYS A 92 -8.86 -41.43 -0.68
C CYS A 92 -8.37 -42.75 -0.09
N ASP A 93 -7.34 -42.72 0.75
CA ASP A 93 -6.80 -43.90 1.44
C ASP A 93 -7.84 -44.54 2.37
N THR A 94 -8.61 -43.72 3.09
CA THR A 94 -9.66 -44.18 4.00
C THR A 94 -10.76 -44.95 3.25
N LEU A 95 -11.16 -44.47 2.07
CA LEU A 95 -12.16 -45.13 1.21
C LEU A 95 -11.56 -46.15 0.23
N ARG A 96 -10.23 -46.29 0.19
CA ARG A 96 -9.49 -47.11 -0.79
C ARG A 96 -9.85 -46.78 -2.24
N ILE A 97 -10.01 -45.49 -2.54
CA ILE A 97 -10.30 -44.97 -3.88
C ILE A 97 -9.08 -44.24 -4.43
N SER A 98 -8.96 -44.16 -5.75
CA SER A 98 -7.79 -43.55 -6.43
C SER A 98 -8.02 -42.12 -6.92
N SER A 99 -9.23 -41.59 -6.76
CA SER A 99 -9.57 -40.28 -7.32
C SER A 99 -10.55 -39.49 -6.49
N GLY A 100 -10.28 -38.19 -6.42
CA GLY A 100 -11.11 -37.21 -5.74
C GLY A 100 -10.63 -35.79 -6.04
N PHE A 101 -11.33 -34.80 -5.50
CA PHE A 101 -11.05 -33.39 -5.71
C PHE A 101 -11.49 -32.54 -4.53
N VAL A 102 -10.87 -31.38 -4.39
CA VAL A 102 -11.29 -30.33 -3.47
C VAL A 102 -11.53 -29.06 -4.29
N MET A 103 -12.70 -28.48 -4.08
CA MET A 103 -13.13 -27.26 -4.75
C MET A 103 -13.41 -26.18 -3.73
N GLN A 104 -12.82 -25.00 -3.90
CA GLN A 104 -13.15 -23.83 -3.11
C GLN A 104 -14.32 -23.09 -3.76
N LEU A 105 -15.27 -22.64 -2.95
CA LEU A 105 -16.37 -21.79 -3.39
C LEU A 105 -16.12 -20.37 -2.89
N ASP A 106 -16.10 -19.41 -3.80
CA ASP A 106 -15.99 -17.98 -3.48
C ASP A 106 -17.07 -17.18 -4.23
N GLU A 107 -17.18 -15.87 -3.98
CA GLU A 107 -18.08 -14.93 -4.67
C GLU A 107 -17.94 -15.00 -6.21
N ARG A 108 -16.75 -15.37 -6.70
CA ARG A 108 -16.41 -15.45 -8.14
C ARG A 108 -16.77 -16.78 -8.80
N GLY A 109 -17.32 -17.74 -8.05
CA GLY A 109 -17.67 -19.07 -8.53
C GLY A 109 -16.85 -20.17 -7.85
N ALA A 110 -16.99 -21.39 -8.36
CA ALA A 110 -16.32 -22.58 -7.82
C ALA A 110 -14.97 -22.79 -8.54
N GLN A 111 -13.88 -22.87 -7.77
CA GLN A 111 -12.52 -23.05 -8.27
C GLN A 111 -11.93 -24.37 -7.77
N LEU A 112 -11.36 -25.15 -8.68
CA LEU A 112 -10.70 -26.41 -8.36
C LEU A 112 -9.33 -26.12 -7.73
N GLU A 113 -9.17 -26.44 -6.45
CA GLU A 113 -7.90 -26.24 -5.73
C GLU A 113 -6.98 -27.44 -5.90
N VAL A 114 -7.53 -28.64 -5.74
CA VAL A 114 -6.76 -29.89 -5.76
C VAL A 114 -7.55 -30.98 -6.48
N GLN A 115 -6.83 -31.80 -7.24
CA GLN A 115 -7.36 -33.02 -7.84
C GLN A 115 -6.36 -34.16 -7.71
N MET A 116 -6.86 -35.35 -7.38
CA MET A 116 -6.12 -36.60 -7.38
C MET A 116 -6.75 -37.58 -8.36
N GLY A 117 -5.92 -38.26 -9.16
CA GLY A 117 -6.34 -39.28 -10.11
C GLY A 117 -6.65 -38.77 -11.54
N PRO A 118 -6.87 -39.68 -12.50
CA PRO A 118 -6.97 -39.36 -13.93
C PRO A 118 -8.32 -38.79 -14.37
N GLN A 119 -9.33 -38.80 -13.49
CA GLN A 119 -10.70 -38.43 -13.83
C GLN A 119 -10.90 -36.92 -13.63
N GLN A 120 -10.78 -36.15 -14.72
CA GLN A 120 -11.04 -34.71 -14.73
C GLN A 120 -12.51 -34.40 -14.43
N LEU A 121 -12.76 -33.44 -13.54
CA LEU A 121 -14.12 -33.00 -13.27
C LEU A 121 -14.63 -32.15 -14.44
N PRO A 122 -15.85 -32.38 -14.94
CA PRO A 122 -16.48 -31.46 -15.88
C PRO A 122 -16.76 -30.12 -15.16
N ALA A 123 -16.27 -29.00 -15.67
CA ALA A 123 -16.47 -27.68 -15.06
C ALA A 123 -17.95 -27.29 -14.87
N ALA A 124 -18.87 -27.86 -15.66
CA ALA A 124 -20.31 -27.68 -15.52
C ALA A 124 -20.86 -28.27 -14.20
N ALA A 125 -20.26 -29.35 -13.69
CA ALA A 125 -20.69 -30.02 -12.46
C ALA A 125 -20.46 -29.18 -11.20
N ALA A 126 -19.46 -28.28 -11.23
CA ALA A 126 -19.09 -27.42 -10.12
C ALA A 126 -20.16 -26.37 -9.80
N ALA A 127 -20.76 -25.79 -10.85
CA ALA A 127 -21.82 -24.79 -10.74
C ALA A 127 -23.13 -25.42 -10.25
N ASP A 128 -23.47 -26.60 -10.78
CA ASP A 128 -24.67 -27.35 -10.37
C ASP A 128 -24.56 -27.85 -8.92
N ALA A 129 -23.37 -28.27 -8.48
CA ALA A 129 -23.13 -28.72 -7.11
C ALA A 129 -23.30 -27.62 -6.07
N ARG A 130 -22.95 -26.36 -6.38
CA ARG A 130 -23.19 -25.21 -5.50
C ARG A 130 -24.69 -24.95 -5.32
N ALA A 131 -25.42 -24.86 -6.42
CA ALA A 131 -26.87 -24.65 -6.39
C ALA A 131 -27.62 -25.79 -5.67
N ALA A 132 -27.11 -27.02 -5.75
CA ALA A 132 -27.63 -28.19 -5.06
C ALA A 132 -27.43 -28.14 -3.53
N LEU A 133 -26.25 -27.68 -3.08
CA LEU A 133 -25.88 -27.62 -1.66
C LEU A 133 -26.51 -26.45 -0.91
N ASP A 134 -26.81 -25.36 -1.60
CA ASP A 134 -27.48 -24.20 -1.02
C ASP A 134 -29.00 -24.44 -0.88
N ASN A 135 -29.61 -25.16 -1.82
CA ASN A 135 -31.08 -25.34 -1.86
C ASN A 135 -31.57 -26.73 -1.43
N GLY A 136 -30.65 -27.68 -1.16
CA GLY A 136 -30.97 -29.07 -0.79
C GLY A 136 -31.69 -29.88 -1.88
N HIS A 137 -31.93 -29.31 -3.06
CA HIS A 137 -32.75 -29.89 -4.12
C HIS A 137 -32.17 -29.54 -5.49
N ALA A 138 -31.30 -30.41 -6.02
CA ALA A 138 -30.95 -30.44 -7.44
C ALA A 138 -31.33 -31.79 -8.04
N ALA A 139 -31.78 -31.78 -9.29
CA ALA A 139 -32.16 -32.99 -10.02
C ALA A 139 -30.96 -33.95 -10.14
N GLY A 140 -31.11 -35.18 -9.66
CA GLY A 140 -30.06 -36.22 -9.68
C GLY A 140 -29.26 -36.36 -8.38
N TYR A 141 -29.54 -35.52 -7.37
CA TYR A 141 -28.95 -35.63 -6.04
C TYR A 141 -29.89 -36.37 -5.10
N GLN A 142 -29.38 -37.40 -4.44
CA GLN A 142 -30.07 -38.05 -3.33
C GLN A 142 -29.32 -37.68 -2.05
N PRO A 143 -29.99 -37.05 -1.05
CA PRO A 143 -29.39 -36.91 0.26
C PRO A 143 -29.13 -38.32 0.77
N ALA A 144 -27.86 -38.65 1.02
CA ALA A 144 -27.59 -39.82 1.83
C ALA A 144 -28.20 -39.54 3.20
N ALA A 145 -28.84 -40.53 3.83
CA ALA A 145 -29.46 -40.36 5.14
C ALA A 145 -28.47 -39.98 6.27
N MET A 146 -27.19 -39.80 5.94
CA MET A 146 -26.09 -39.41 6.83
C MET A 146 -25.74 -37.92 6.68
N LEU A 147 -25.76 -37.20 7.80
CA LEU A 147 -24.87 -36.07 8.15
C LEU A 147 -24.33 -35.24 6.96
N GLY A 148 -25.20 -34.78 6.07
CA GLY A 148 -24.86 -33.84 5.00
C GLY A 148 -23.94 -34.38 3.88
N ILE A 149 -23.85 -35.70 3.67
CA ILE A 149 -23.16 -36.25 2.48
C ILE A 149 -24.15 -36.32 1.31
N PHE A 150 -23.71 -35.82 0.16
CA PHE A 150 -24.52 -35.79 -1.05
C PHE A 150 -23.94 -36.74 -2.10
N ARG A 151 -24.80 -37.55 -2.72
CA ARG A 151 -24.39 -38.40 -3.83
C ARG A 151 -24.68 -37.71 -5.15
N TRP A 152 -23.68 -37.63 -6.01
CA TRP A 152 -23.78 -37.11 -7.37
C TRP A 152 -23.15 -38.10 -8.35
N GLY A 153 -23.99 -38.93 -8.98
CA GLY A 153 -23.55 -40.03 -9.84
C GLY A 153 -22.61 -40.99 -9.11
N ASP A 154 -21.35 -41.02 -9.55
CA ASP A 154 -20.27 -41.85 -9.00
C ASP A 154 -19.46 -41.15 -7.90
N TYR A 155 -19.82 -39.91 -7.55
CA TYR A 155 -19.12 -39.11 -6.55
C TYR A 155 -19.92 -38.97 -5.26
N TRP A 156 -19.22 -39.03 -4.13
CA TRP A 156 -19.69 -38.50 -2.86
C TRP A 156 -19.16 -37.08 -2.69
N LEU A 157 -20.03 -36.17 -2.30
CA LEU A 157 -19.76 -34.76 -2.11
C LEU A 157 -19.98 -34.43 -0.64
N LEU A 158 -18.91 -33.99 0.01
CA LEU A 158 -18.90 -33.54 1.39
C LEU A 158 -18.80 -32.01 1.38
N PRO A 159 -19.78 -31.29 1.95
CA PRO A 159 -19.72 -29.84 2.03
C PRO A 159 -18.66 -29.42 3.07
N LEU A 160 -17.78 -28.51 2.69
CA LEU A 160 -16.80 -27.88 3.57
C LEU A 160 -17.41 -26.57 4.08
N ARG A 161 -17.99 -26.60 5.28
CA ARG A 161 -18.67 -25.43 5.87
C ARG A 161 -17.85 -24.81 6.98
N ALA A 162 -17.95 -23.49 7.11
CA ALA A 162 -17.40 -22.78 8.27
C ALA A 162 -18.06 -23.29 9.57
N GLN A 163 -17.35 -23.23 10.70
CA GLN A 163 -17.99 -23.47 11.99
C GLN A 163 -18.98 -22.34 12.28
N ALA A 164 -20.18 -22.68 12.77
CA ALA A 164 -21.18 -21.68 13.13
C ALA A 164 -20.63 -20.81 14.28
N PRO A 165 -20.69 -19.45 14.19
CA PRO A 165 -20.02 -18.58 15.16
C PRO A 165 -20.63 -18.65 16.56
N ASP A 166 -21.92 -18.95 16.69
CA ASP A 166 -22.63 -19.05 17.96
C ASP A 166 -23.87 -19.95 17.82
N ALA A 167 -24.16 -20.71 18.88
CA ALA A 167 -25.29 -21.63 18.97
C ALA A 167 -26.68 -20.94 19.02
N ASP A 168 -26.72 -19.61 19.11
CA ASP A 168 -27.96 -18.82 19.29
C ASP A 168 -28.62 -18.37 17.97
N SER A 169 -28.01 -18.68 16.82
CA SER A 169 -28.60 -18.38 15.49
C SER A 169 -29.21 -19.63 14.88
N GLU A 170 -30.43 -20.00 15.29
CA GLU A 170 -31.20 -21.17 14.81
C GLU A 170 -31.57 -21.14 13.31
N SER A 171 -31.13 -20.15 12.51
CA SER A 171 -31.60 -19.98 11.13
C SER A 171 -30.53 -19.65 10.09
N ALA A 172 -29.26 -19.52 10.46
CA ALA A 172 -28.18 -19.28 9.50
C ALA A 172 -27.41 -20.58 9.25
N MET A 173 -27.61 -21.18 8.08
CA MET A 173 -26.79 -22.32 7.66
C MET A 173 -25.33 -21.84 7.54
N PRO A 174 -24.34 -22.53 8.15
CA PRO A 174 -22.96 -22.09 8.13
C PRO A 174 -22.44 -21.95 6.69
N ASP A 175 -21.64 -20.91 6.48
CA ASP A 175 -21.15 -20.49 5.16
C ASP A 175 -20.42 -21.64 4.45
N LEU A 176 -20.76 -21.87 3.19
CA LEU A 176 -20.20 -22.95 2.37
C LEU A 176 -18.89 -22.48 1.73
N LEU A 177 -17.78 -23.00 2.24
CA LEU A 177 -16.43 -22.60 1.81
C LEU A 177 -15.92 -23.44 0.63
N GLY A 178 -16.42 -24.66 0.48
CA GLY A 178 -15.90 -25.61 -0.49
C GLY A 178 -16.66 -26.92 -0.56
N ILE A 179 -16.19 -27.82 -1.43
CA ILE A 179 -16.71 -29.17 -1.62
C ILE A 179 -15.54 -30.13 -1.73
N LEU A 180 -15.58 -31.21 -0.95
CA LEU A 180 -14.71 -32.37 -1.09
C LEU A 180 -15.46 -33.46 -1.86
N GLY A 181 -14.98 -33.80 -3.04
CA GLY A 181 -15.57 -34.83 -3.88
C GLY A 181 -14.71 -36.09 -3.98
N LEU A 182 -15.32 -37.25 -3.76
CA LEU A 182 -14.65 -38.55 -3.71
C LEU A 182 -15.31 -39.48 -4.73
N SER A 183 -14.54 -40.07 -5.64
CA SER A 183 -15.07 -40.97 -6.69
C SER A 183 -15.19 -42.39 -6.15
N VAL A 184 -16.40 -42.79 -5.79
CA VAL A 184 -16.69 -44.06 -5.08
C VAL A 184 -17.35 -45.08 -6.02
N GLY A 185 -17.82 -44.64 -7.20
CA GLY A 185 -18.45 -45.48 -8.21
C GLY A 185 -19.93 -45.76 -7.95
N PRO A 186 -20.63 -46.40 -8.90
CA PRO A 186 -22.09 -46.54 -8.86
C PRO A 186 -22.60 -47.59 -7.85
N ALA A 187 -21.72 -48.49 -7.40
CA ALA A 187 -22.06 -49.60 -6.48
C ALA A 187 -21.48 -49.43 -5.07
N ALA A 188 -21.02 -48.23 -4.70
CA ALA A 188 -20.49 -47.96 -3.37
C ALA A 188 -21.56 -48.20 -2.29
N GLN A 189 -21.22 -49.05 -1.32
CA GLN A 189 -22.02 -49.22 -0.10
C GLN A 189 -21.77 -48.04 0.84
N GLU A 190 -22.74 -47.78 1.72
CA GLU A 190 -22.58 -46.75 2.76
C GLU A 190 -21.33 -47.05 3.62
N PRO A 191 -20.54 -46.02 3.94
CA PRO A 191 -19.32 -46.22 4.70
C PRO A 191 -19.65 -46.64 6.12
N GLU A 192 -18.82 -47.49 6.72
CA GLU A 192 -18.92 -47.84 8.13
C GLU A 192 -18.82 -46.58 9.00
N GLU A 193 -19.50 -46.55 10.15
CA GLU A 193 -19.62 -45.36 11.00
C GLU A 193 -18.25 -44.77 11.42
N GLY A 194 -17.25 -45.63 11.67
CA GLY A 194 -15.88 -45.19 11.97
C GLY A 194 -15.15 -44.55 10.78
N VAL A 195 -15.39 -45.06 9.56
CA VAL A 195 -14.87 -44.48 8.31
C VAL A 195 -15.53 -43.13 8.05
N LEU A 196 -16.85 -43.05 8.23
CA LEU A 196 -17.61 -41.82 8.11
C LEU A 196 -17.10 -40.75 9.09
N ALA A 197 -16.93 -41.09 10.35
CA ALA A 197 -16.42 -40.17 11.37
C ALA A 197 -15.03 -39.62 10.99
N THR A 198 -14.16 -40.48 10.45
CA THR A 198 -12.83 -40.08 9.98
C THR A 198 -12.92 -39.09 8.81
N LEU A 199 -13.78 -39.36 7.83
CA LEU A 199 -13.99 -38.46 6.68
C LEU A 199 -14.55 -37.11 7.10
N LEU A 200 -15.49 -37.07 8.05
CA LEU A 200 -16.05 -35.82 8.57
C LEU A 200 -14.99 -34.98 9.30
N VAL A 201 -14.08 -35.61 10.05
CA VAL A 201 -12.93 -34.92 10.68
C VAL A 201 -11.95 -34.38 9.63
N LEU A 202 -11.70 -35.12 8.55
CA LEU A 202 -10.86 -34.65 7.45
C LEU A 202 -11.51 -33.47 6.72
N ALA A 203 -12.81 -33.55 6.46
CA ALA A 203 -13.59 -32.48 5.86
C ALA A 203 -13.62 -31.22 6.76
N SER A 204 -13.79 -31.37 8.08
CA SER A 204 -13.78 -30.23 8.99
C SER A 204 -12.43 -29.51 9.01
N ARG A 205 -11.31 -30.26 8.97
CA ARG A 205 -9.96 -29.67 8.88
C ARG A 205 -9.71 -28.94 7.57
N ALA A 206 -10.19 -29.49 6.45
CA ALA A 206 -10.13 -28.79 5.16
C ALA A 206 -10.96 -27.49 5.19
N ALA A 207 -12.14 -27.53 5.80
CA ALA A 207 -13.00 -26.36 5.95
C ALA A 207 -12.35 -25.27 6.81
N GLU A 208 -11.71 -25.63 7.93
CA GLU A 208 -10.95 -24.70 8.77
C GLU A 208 -9.82 -24.01 8.01
N ALA A 209 -9.03 -24.77 7.23
CA ALA A 209 -7.94 -24.20 6.43
C ALA A 209 -8.45 -23.26 5.32
N LEU A 210 -9.55 -23.62 4.65
CA LEU A 210 -10.20 -22.74 3.67
C LEU A 210 -10.77 -21.48 4.32
N HIS A 211 -11.33 -21.59 5.52
CA HIS A 211 -11.85 -20.46 6.28
C HIS A 211 -10.75 -19.47 6.65
N ASP A 212 -9.66 -19.95 7.23
CA ASP A 212 -8.50 -19.14 7.59
C ASP A 212 -7.91 -18.44 6.36
N ARG A 213 -7.80 -19.15 5.22
CA ARG A 213 -7.37 -18.54 3.96
C ARG A 213 -8.27 -17.39 3.53
N ARG A 214 -9.60 -17.56 3.60
CA ARG A 214 -10.57 -16.53 3.21
C ARG A 214 -10.44 -15.29 4.09
N LEU A 215 -10.30 -15.47 5.40
CA LEU A 215 -10.06 -14.37 6.34
C LEU A 215 -8.76 -13.62 6.01
N GLN A 216 -7.67 -14.34 5.71
CA GLN A 216 -6.41 -13.70 5.30
C GLN A 216 -6.57 -12.91 3.99
N GLN A 217 -7.29 -13.44 3.00
CA GLN A 217 -7.56 -12.72 1.74
C GLN A 217 -8.34 -11.42 1.98
N GLN A 218 -9.38 -11.46 2.83
CA GLN A 218 -10.15 -10.27 3.19
C GLN A 218 -9.31 -9.22 3.91
N LEU A 219 -8.40 -9.65 4.80
CA LEU A 219 -7.45 -8.76 5.46
C LEU A 219 -6.51 -8.10 4.45
N PHE A 220 -5.95 -8.83 3.48
CA PHE A 220 -5.10 -8.25 2.44
C PHE A 220 -5.84 -7.26 1.55
N GLN A 221 -7.06 -7.59 1.11
CA GLN A 221 -7.88 -6.66 0.34
C GLN A 221 -8.16 -5.37 1.12
N SER A 222 -8.40 -5.49 2.43
CA SER A 222 -8.58 -4.34 3.31
C SER A 222 -7.29 -3.52 3.43
N LEU A 223 -6.12 -4.17 3.53
CA LEU A 223 -4.82 -3.49 3.56
C LEU A 223 -4.50 -2.78 2.25
N ASP A 224 -4.81 -3.37 1.09
CA ASP A 224 -4.63 -2.74 -0.22
C ASP A 224 -5.42 -1.42 -0.35
N VAL A 225 -6.56 -1.33 0.34
CA VAL A 225 -7.38 -0.11 0.42
C VAL A 225 -6.85 0.88 1.47
N LEU A 226 -6.34 0.39 2.61
CA LEU A 226 -5.91 1.22 3.74
C LEU A 226 -4.52 1.82 3.56
N VAL A 227 -3.56 1.09 2.97
CA VAL A 227 -2.18 1.56 2.77
C VAL A 227 -2.12 2.89 1.99
N PRO A 228 -2.81 3.04 0.84
CA PRO A 228 -2.84 4.30 0.11
C PRO A 228 -3.41 5.47 0.91
N GLN A 229 -4.42 5.21 1.77
CA GLN A 229 -5.05 6.23 2.61
C GLN A 229 -4.12 6.69 3.73
N VAL A 230 -3.42 5.75 4.38
CA VAL A 230 -2.41 6.06 5.40
C VAL A 230 -1.26 6.85 4.78
N ASP A 231 -0.80 6.49 3.59
CA ASP A 231 0.23 7.25 2.87
C ASP A 231 -0.24 8.68 2.55
N ALA A 232 -1.52 8.86 2.22
CA ALA A 232 -2.08 10.19 1.98
C ALA A 232 -2.10 11.03 3.28
N ILE A 233 -2.48 10.43 4.42
CA ILE A 233 -2.46 11.10 5.73
C ILE A 233 -1.03 11.43 6.18
N GLN A 234 -0.07 10.52 5.97
CA GLN A 234 1.34 10.78 6.29
C GLN A 234 1.92 11.89 5.41
N ARG A 235 1.56 11.93 4.12
CA ARG A 235 1.92 13.03 3.21
C ARG A 235 1.30 14.36 3.64
N LEU A 236 0.02 14.37 4.01
CA LEU A 236 -0.65 15.56 4.57
C LEU A 236 0.02 16.05 5.86
N ARG A 237 0.41 15.12 6.75
CA ARG A 237 1.10 15.45 8.00
C ARG A 237 2.51 15.99 7.76
N ALA A 238 3.25 15.44 6.79
CA ALA A 238 4.56 15.93 6.40
C ALA A 238 4.46 17.34 5.76
N ALA A 239 3.44 17.59 4.94
CA ALA A 239 3.16 18.91 4.38
C ALA A 239 2.76 19.93 5.46
N ALA A 240 1.91 19.54 6.41
CA ALA A 240 1.50 20.37 7.54
C ALA A 240 2.67 20.74 8.48
N ALA A 241 3.67 19.86 8.61
CA ALA A 241 4.88 20.13 9.38
C ALA A 241 5.80 21.17 8.73
N TYR A 242 5.69 21.38 7.41
CA TYR A 242 6.55 22.30 6.66
C TYR A 242 5.89 23.67 6.40
N ASP A 243 4.57 23.73 6.18
CA ASP A 243 3.86 24.96 5.76
C ASP A 243 2.59 25.32 6.59
N GLY A 244 2.34 24.61 7.70
CA GLY A 244 1.26 24.96 8.64
C GLY A 244 -0.17 24.77 8.08
N ALA A 245 -1.14 25.45 8.71
CA ALA A 245 -2.58 25.22 8.51
C ALA A 245 -3.11 25.47 7.08
N ALA A 246 -2.37 26.21 6.24
CA ALA A 246 -2.74 26.44 4.84
C ALA A 246 -2.62 25.17 3.97
N ALA A 247 -1.67 24.28 4.29
CA ALA A 247 -1.50 22.98 3.62
C ALA A 247 -2.59 21.96 4.02
N LEU A 248 -3.22 22.13 5.18
CA LEU A 248 -4.35 21.30 5.64
C LEU A 248 -5.70 21.78 5.09
N ALA A 249 -5.80 23.06 4.70
CA ALA A 249 -7.06 23.69 4.28
C ALA A 249 -7.35 23.57 2.78
N SER A 250 -6.37 23.16 1.97
CA SER A 250 -6.46 23.28 0.51
C SER A 250 -6.35 21.90 -0.15
N GLY A 251 -7.49 21.24 -0.35
CA GLY A 251 -7.61 19.94 -1.02
C GLY A 251 -7.35 19.96 -2.53
N ARG A 252 -6.54 20.90 -3.05
CA ARG A 252 -6.24 21.01 -4.48
C ARG A 252 -4.90 20.35 -4.76
N LEU A 253 -4.86 19.51 -5.80
CA LEU A 253 -3.65 18.79 -6.25
C LEU A 253 -2.45 19.72 -6.49
N ILE A 254 -2.73 20.99 -6.80
CA ILE A 254 -1.76 22.04 -7.09
C ILE A 254 -1.04 22.62 -5.87
N ASP A 255 -1.64 22.43 -4.68
CA ASP A 255 -1.06 22.88 -3.40
C ASP A 255 -0.18 21.77 -2.77
N ASN A 256 0.01 20.65 -3.48
CA ASN A 256 0.86 19.55 -3.05
C ASN A 256 2.36 19.93 -3.20
N PRO A 257 3.20 19.70 -2.17
CA PRO A 257 4.65 19.97 -2.26
C PRO A 257 5.36 19.22 -3.39
N ASP A 258 4.79 18.11 -3.89
CA ASP A 258 5.36 17.29 -4.97
C ASP A 258 5.09 17.86 -6.38
N VAL A 259 4.29 18.92 -6.52
CA VAL A 259 3.98 19.53 -7.83
C VAL A 259 5.24 19.94 -8.57
N PHE A 260 6.24 20.48 -7.86
CA PHE A 260 7.55 20.79 -8.44
C PHE A 260 8.17 19.56 -9.13
N GLN A 261 8.13 18.41 -8.45
CA GLN A 261 8.74 17.18 -8.95
C GLN A 261 7.93 16.59 -10.11
N TRP A 262 6.60 16.68 -10.09
CA TRP A 262 5.76 16.24 -11.20
C TRP A 262 5.96 17.11 -12.45
N VAL A 263 6.07 18.43 -12.29
CA VAL A 263 6.38 19.36 -13.39
C VAL A 263 7.78 19.08 -13.94
N LYS A 264 8.77 18.87 -13.07
CA LYS A 264 10.13 18.48 -13.49
C LYS A 264 10.12 17.17 -14.28
N ASP A 265 9.46 16.13 -13.77
CA ASP A 265 9.40 14.83 -14.42
C ASP A 265 8.67 14.89 -15.76
N ALA A 266 7.61 15.69 -15.86
CA ALA A 266 6.90 15.97 -17.10
C ALA A 266 7.77 16.74 -18.11
N LEU A 267 8.55 17.73 -17.68
CA LEU A 267 9.46 18.49 -18.54
C LEU A 267 10.62 17.63 -19.04
N VAL A 268 11.18 16.75 -18.19
CA VAL A 268 12.24 15.80 -18.61
C VAL A 268 11.72 14.81 -19.64
N HIS A 269 10.48 14.34 -19.48
CA HIS A 269 9.82 13.39 -20.38
C HIS A 269 8.87 14.08 -21.35
N TYR A 270 9.07 15.38 -21.62
CA TYR A 270 8.19 16.21 -22.45
C TYR A 270 7.88 15.58 -23.80
N TRP A 271 8.81 14.79 -24.30
CA TRP A 271 8.82 14.22 -25.63
C TRP A 271 8.40 12.74 -25.72
N GLY A 272 7.95 12.15 -24.62
CA GLY A 272 7.56 10.75 -24.53
C GLY A 272 8.13 10.07 -23.29
N GLY A 273 7.35 9.15 -22.72
CA GLY A 273 7.72 8.34 -21.56
C GLY A 273 6.57 8.15 -20.57
N PRO A 274 6.60 7.09 -19.75
CA PRO A 274 5.54 6.78 -18.79
C PRO A 274 5.29 7.92 -17.79
N LYS A 275 6.34 8.69 -17.47
CA LYS A 275 6.25 9.85 -16.56
C LYS A 275 5.50 11.07 -17.11
N LEU A 276 5.18 11.09 -18.41
CA LEU A 276 4.31 12.11 -19.02
C LEU A 276 2.89 11.57 -19.17
N THR A 277 2.73 10.31 -19.60
CA THR A 277 1.43 9.67 -19.85
C THR A 277 0.69 9.25 -18.58
N THR A 278 1.40 9.06 -17.48
CA THR A 278 0.85 8.65 -16.17
C THR A 278 1.15 9.72 -15.11
N ASN A 279 1.33 10.97 -15.54
CA ASN A 279 1.68 12.06 -14.63
C ASN A 279 0.46 12.52 -13.82
N PRO A 280 0.56 12.73 -12.50
CA PRO A 280 -0.54 13.27 -11.69
C PRO A 280 -1.08 14.62 -12.19
N LEU A 281 -0.28 15.41 -12.90
CA LEU A 281 -0.71 16.68 -13.50
C LEU A 281 -1.83 16.52 -14.54
N LEU A 282 -2.05 15.31 -15.08
CA LEU A 282 -3.16 15.03 -15.98
C LEU A 282 -4.54 15.21 -15.32
N ALA A 283 -4.62 15.10 -13.99
CA ALA A 283 -5.84 15.30 -13.23
C ALA A 283 -6.19 16.78 -13.00
N LEU A 284 -5.32 17.72 -13.39
CA LEU A 284 -5.61 19.15 -13.27
C LEU A 284 -6.71 19.59 -14.24
N ARG A 285 -7.61 20.47 -13.77
CA ARG A 285 -8.73 20.96 -14.58
C ARG A 285 -8.24 21.70 -15.83
N VAL A 286 -7.15 22.46 -15.70
CA VAL A 286 -6.52 23.14 -16.85
C VAL A 286 -6.09 22.14 -17.94
N VAL A 287 -5.62 20.94 -17.57
CA VAL A 287 -5.20 19.91 -18.52
C VAL A 287 -6.40 19.20 -19.13
N GLN A 288 -7.41 18.87 -18.32
CA GLN A 288 -8.67 18.28 -18.81
C GLN A 288 -9.39 19.18 -19.81
N GLN A 289 -9.39 20.50 -19.58
CA GLN A 289 -9.97 21.47 -20.50
C GLN A 289 -9.19 21.53 -21.83
N ALA A 290 -7.85 21.46 -21.78
CA ALA A 290 -7.01 21.40 -22.97
C ALA A 290 -7.27 20.14 -23.81
N MET A 291 -7.64 19.02 -23.17
CA MET A 291 -8.08 17.80 -23.87
C MET A 291 -9.40 18.02 -24.63
N GLN A 292 -10.39 18.65 -23.99
CA GLN A 292 -11.72 18.87 -24.58
C GLN A 292 -11.71 19.84 -25.78
N GLY A 293 -10.80 20.82 -25.79
CA GLY A 293 -10.81 21.91 -26.76
C GLY A 293 -10.13 21.62 -28.11
N GLN A 294 -9.22 20.63 -28.18
CA GLN A 294 -8.37 20.45 -29.37
C GLN A 294 -7.67 19.07 -29.52
N GLN A 295 -7.54 18.24 -28.48
CA GLN A 295 -6.60 17.10 -28.47
C GLN A 295 -7.14 15.86 -27.73
N GLU A 296 -7.36 14.76 -28.46
CA GLU A 296 -7.80 13.47 -27.89
C GLU A 296 -6.73 12.75 -27.06
N ASN A 297 -5.47 13.20 -27.08
CA ASN A 297 -4.36 12.55 -26.40
C ASN A 297 -3.96 13.27 -25.08
N PRO A 298 -4.04 12.60 -23.91
CA PRO A 298 -3.71 13.20 -22.61
C PRO A 298 -2.27 13.73 -22.53
N ALA A 299 -1.32 13.05 -23.18
CA ALA A 299 0.08 13.49 -23.20
C ALA A 299 0.30 14.72 -24.09
N GLU A 300 -0.56 14.97 -25.07
CA GLU A 300 -0.52 16.19 -25.90
C GLU A 300 -1.10 17.36 -25.14
N ALA A 301 -2.23 17.17 -24.45
CA ALA A 301 -2.85 18.21 -23.64
C ALA A 301 -1.93 18.71 -22.53
N LEU A 302 -1.27 17.79 -21.80
CA LEU A 302 -0.29 18.17 -20.78
C LEU A 302 0.91 18.91 -21.39
N ARG A 303 1.37 18.50 -22.57
CA ARG A 303 2.43 19.23 -23.30
C ARG A 303 2.00 20.63 -23.71
N GLY A 304 0.74 20.81 -24.12
CA GLY A 304 0.13 22.10 -24.42
C GLY A 304 0.19 23.01 -23.20
N VAL A 305 -0.33 22.56 -22.06
CA VAL A 305 -0.30 23.32 -20.80
C VAL A 305 1.12 23.66 -20.35
N LEU A 306 2.06 22.71 -20.42
CA LEU A 306 3.47 22.97 -20.11
C LEU A 306 4.08 24.02 -21.04
N ARG A 307 3.76 23.97 -22.34
CA ARG A 307 4.25 24.94 -23.31
C ARG A 307 3.71 26.34 -23.03
N ASP A 308 2.42 26.44 -22.71
CA ASP A 308 1.77 27.71 -22.39
C ASP A 308 2.35 28.32 -21.10
N ALA A 309 2.60 27.48 -20.09
CA ALA A 309 3.27 27.88 -18.87
C ALA A 309 4.72 28.34 -19.10
N ILE A 310 5.47 27.68 -19.98
CA ILE A 310 6.83 28.10 -20.37
C ILE A 310 6.80 29.43 -21.13
N GLU A 311 5.87 29.61 -22.07
CA GLU A 311 5.74 30.87 -22.81
C GLU A 311 5.39 32.04 -21.90
N TYR A 312 4.67 31.82 -20.81
CA TYR A 312 4.41 32.89 -19.83
C TYR A 312 5.66 33.33 -19.05
N VAL A 313 6.66 32.45 -18.91
CA VAL A 313 7.97 32.78 -18.31
C VAL A 313 8.82 33.65 -19.25
N ARG A 314 8.40 33.83 -20.51
CA ARG A 314 9.11 34.62 -21.51
C ARG A 314 9.11 36.12 -21.16
N PRO A 315 10.29 36.76 -21.01
CA PRO A 315 10.39 38.21 -20.81
C PRO A 315 9.98 39.01 -22.06
N ALA A 316 9.57 40.27 -21.85
CA ALA A 316 9.29 41.18 -22.95
C ALA A 316 10.57 41.62 -23.69
N GLY A 317 10.50 41.73 -25.03
CA GLY A 317 11.58 42.24 -25.87
C GLY A 317 12.23 41.20 -26.79
N GLN A 318 13.38 41.55 -27.35
CA GLN A 318 14.15 40.65 -28.23
C GLN A 318 14.93 39.61 -27.41
N ARG A 319 15.02 38.38 -27.94
CA ARG A 319 15.67 37.25 -27.27
C ARG A 319 17.14 37.55 -26.99
N LYS A 320 17.53 37.52 -25.72
CA LYS A 320 18.92 37.65 -25.26
C LYS A 320 19.36 36.36 -24.58
N TYR A 321 20.67 36.09 -24.55
CA TYR A 321 21.23 34.94 -23.83
C TYR A 321 21.77 35.31 -22.43
N THR A 322 21.42 36.50 -21.93
CA THR A 322 21.89 37.06 -20.65
C THR A 322 20.73 37.60 -19.80
N GLY A 323 20.92 37.61 -18.47
CA GLY A 323 20.03 38.24 -17.50
C GLY A 323 18.64 37.60 -17.44
N ASP A 324 17.62 38.40 -17.77
CA ASP A 324 16.20 38.09 -17.57
C ASP A 324 15.71 36.90 -18.43
N TRP A 325 16.36 36.65 -19.57
CA TRP A 325 16.03 35.54 -20.47
C TRP A 325 16.61 34.19 -20.04
N LEU A 326 17.45 34.16 -19.01
CA LEU A 326 18.20 32.96 -18.64
C LEU A 326 17.26 31.79 -18.28
N LEU A 327 16.21 32.03 -17.49
CA LEU A 327 15.28 30.98 -17.07
C LEU A 327 14.50 30.40 -18.24
N TYR A 328 13.94 31.26 -19.10
CA TYR A 328 13.24 30.85 -20.32
C TYR A 328 14.16 30.08 -21.28
N ASN A 329 15.38 30.58 -21.51
CA ASN A 329 16.34 29.90 -22.38
C ASN A 329 16.76 28.53 -21.82
N ILE A 330 16.87 28.37 -20.50
CA ILE A 330 17.12 27.06 -19.89
C ILE A 330 15.94 26.13 -20.22
N LEU A 331 14.69 26.57 -20.05
CA LEU A 331 13.51 25.74 -20.33
C LEU A 331 13.43 25.34 -21.82
N ASP A 332 13.58 26.30 -22.73
CA ASP A 332 13.54 26.09 -24.17
C ASP A 332 14.68 25.18 -24.65
N LEU A 333 15.92 25.52 -24.33
CA LEU A 333 17.07 24.75 -24.81
C LEU A 333 17.13 23.35 -24.18
N ARG A 334 16.81 23.21 -22.89
CA ARG A 334 16.93 21.93 -22.18
C ARG A 334 15.78 20.98 -22.50
N PHE A 335 14.55 21.45 -22.41
CA PHE A 335 13.37 20.59 -22.45
C PHE A 335 12.72 20.56 -23.83
N LEU A 336 12.43 21.73 -24.42
CA LEU A 336 11.80 21.80 -25.74
C LEU A 336 12.75 21.32 -26.83
N GLN A 337 14.01 21.74 -26.83
CA GLN A 337 14.98 21.36 -27.87
C GLN A 337 15.79 20.09 -27.56
N ARG A 338 15.54 19.42 -26.42
CA ARG A 338 16.28 18.22 -25.93
C ARG A 338 17.81 18.36 -25.88
N ARG A 339 18.37 19.55 -25.66
CA ARG A 339 19.85 19.69 -25.59
C ARG A 339 20.41 19.13 -24.30
N LYS A 340 21.66 18.67 -24.33
CA LYS A 340 22.40 18.18 -23.14
C LYS A 340 22.70 19.32 -22.17
N SER A 341 22.74 19.04 -20.87
CA SER A 341 23.03 20.05 -19.82
C SER A 341 24.35 20.78 -20.10
N SER A 342 25.39 20.04 -20.46
CA SER A 342 26.73 20.57 -20.78
C SER A 342 26.71 21.54 -21.97
N ASP A 343 25.96 21.22 -23.03
CA ASP A 343 25.82 22.08 -24.20
C ASP A 343 25.05 23.36 -23.89
N VAL A 344 23.98 23.25 -23.08
CA VAL A 344 23.20 24.41 -22.64
C VAL A 344 24.04 25.32 -21.73
N ALA A 345 24.80 24.75 -20.80
CA ALA A 345 25.71 25.50 -19.92
C ALA A 345 26.74 26.28 -20.74
N ARG A 346 27.37 25.62 -21.73
CA ARG A 346 28.32 26.25 -22.66
C ARG A 346 27.67 27.36 -23.48
N GLN A 347 26.49 27.13 -24.04
CA GLN A 347 25.78 28.11 -24.87
C GLN A 347 25.34 29.34 -24.06
N LEU A 348 24.94 29.15 -22.80
CA LEU A 348 24.56 30.24 -21.89
C LEU A 348 25.73 30.86 -21.14
N SER A 349 26.96 30.36 -21.37
CA SER A 349 28.18 30.83 -20.70
C SER A 349 28.06 30.78 -19.16
N VAL A 350 27.44 29.73 -18.63
CA VAL A 350 27.28 29.46 -17.19
C VAL A 350 27.94 28.13 -16.81
N SER A 351 28.32 27.97 -15.54
CA SER A 351 28.80 26.68 -15.04
C SER A 351 27.64 25.66 -14.95
N GLU A 352 27.94 24.37 -15.05
CA GLU A 352 26.91 23.32 -14.96
C GLU A 352 26.22 23.31 -13.58
N ALA A 353 26.96 23.59 -12.51
CA ALA A 353 26.39 23.72 -11.17
C ALA A 353 25.41 24.90 -11.06
N ASP A 354 25.71 26.04 -11.70
CA ASP A 354 24.80 27.19 -11.75
C ASP A 354 23.58 26.90 -12.66
N LEU A 355 23.78 26.20 -13.78
CA LEU A 355 22.70 25.73 -14.64
C LEU A 355 21.67 24.92 -13.85
N PHE A 356 22.11 23.95 -13.04
CA PHE A 356 21.18 23.15 -12.23
C PHE A 356 20.41 23.98 -11.20
N ARG A 357 21.06 24.98 -10.58
CA ARG A 357 20.39 25.90 -9.64
C ARG A 357 19.34 26.75 -10.36
N LYS A 358 19.69 27.34 -11.50
CA LYS A 358 18.78 28.17 -12.31
C LYS A 358 17.67 27.35 -12.94
N GLN A 359 17.93 26.11 -13.36
CA GLN A 359 16.92 25.17 -13.82
C GLN A 359 15.89 24.90 -12.72
N ARG A 360 16.30 24.74 -11.46
CA ARG A 360 15.36 24.55 -10.34
C ARG A 360 14.44 25.76 -10.19
N VAL A 361 14.98 26.97 -10.27
CA VAL A 361 14.18 28.20 -10.23
C VAL A 361 13.24 28.32 -11.44
N ALA A 362 13.70 27.95 -12.63
CA ALA A 362 12.88 28.00 -13.85
C ALA A 362 11.69 27.03 -13.78
N VAL A 363 11.92 25.80 -13.31
CA VAL A 363 10.84 24.81 -13.11
C VAL A 363 9.85 25.28 -12.04
N ASP A 364 10.32 25.93 -10.98
CA ASP A 364 9.44 26.51 -9.94
C ASP A 364 8.51 27.59 -10.50
N GLN A 365 9.01 28.45 -11.41
CA GLN A 365 8.17 29.43 -12.08
C GLN A 365 7.12 28.80 -12.98
N VAL A 366 7.46 27.72 -13.70
CA VAL A 366 6.49 26.96 -14.50
C VAL A 366 5.41 26.33 -13.59
N ALA A 367 5.81 25.73 -12.45
CA ALA A 367 4.87 25.15 -11.50
C ALA A 367 3.90 26.18 -10.92
N ARG A 368 4.41 27.35 -10.49
CA ARG A 368 3.58 28.47 -10.05
C ARG A 368 2.63 28.92 -11.15
N LYS A 369 3.09 28.97 -12.40
CA LYS A 369 2.23 29.41 -13.49
C LYS A 369 1.10 28.43 -13.78
N ILE A 370 1.38 27.12 -13.78
CA ILE A 370 0.36 26.10 -13.89
C ILE A 370 -0.65 26.23 -12.75
N ALA A 371 -0.19 26.62 -11.55
CA ALA A 371 -1.08 26.84 -10.42
C ALA A 371 -2.02 28.03 -10.59
N GLU A 372 -1.52 29.12 -11.15
CA GLU A 372 -2.37 30.26 -11.54
C GLU A 372 -3.39 29.87 -12.61
N MET A 373 -2.97 29.09 -13.62
CA MET A 373 -3.87 28.61 -14.69
C MET A 373 -4.95 27.68 -14.14
N GLU A 374 -4.59 26.80 -13.19
CA GLU A 374 -5.53 25.95 -12.48
C GLU A 374 -6.51 26.79 -11.64
N ALA A 375 -6.04 27.83 -10.94
CA ALA A 375 -6.92 28.71 -10.17
C ALA A 375 -7.93 29.47 -11.03
N GLN A 376 -7.57 29.79 -12.28
CA GLN A 376 -8.41 30.51 -13.24
C GLN A 376 -9.31 29.59 -14.07
N ALA A 377 -9.08 28.27 -14.05
CA ALA A 377 -9.91 27.30 -14.73
C ALA A 377 -11.31 27.26 -14.08
N PRO A 378 -12.40 27.47 -14.85
CA PRO A 378 -13.76 27.44 -14.33
C PRO A 378 -14.11 26.04 -13.80
N ASP A 379 -14.93 25.97 -12.74
CA ASP A 379 -15.48 24.72 -12.24
C ASP A 379 -16.46 24.15 -13.28
N VAL A 380 -15.94 23.27 -14.13
CA VAL A 380 -16.79 22.41 -14.94
C VAL A 380 -17.14 21.20 -14.07
N PRO A 381 -18.42 20.98 -13.73
CA PRO A 381 -18.81 19.78 -13.01
C PRO A 381 -18.43 18.58 -13.87
N ALA A 382 -17.68 17.65 -13.30
CA ALA A 382 -17.37 16.37 -13.92
C ALA A 382 -18.70 15.71 -14.30
N VAL A 383 -19.01 15.70 -15.59
CA VAL A 383 -20.17 14.99 -16.12
C VAL A 383 -20.01 13.53 -15.71
N ALA A 384 -21.02 13.03 -15.00
CA ALA A 384 -21.16 11.64 -14.64
C ALA A 384 -20.95 10.77 -15.89
N ALA A 385 -19.83 10.07 -15.94
CA ALA A 385 -19.67 8.95 -16.84
C ALA A 385 -20.44 7.78 -16.23
N GLU A 386 -21.75 7.74 -16.50
CA GLU A 386 -22.47 6.48 -16.54
C GLU A 386 -21.83 5.62 -17.64
N HIS A 387 -21.23 4.49 -17.26
CA HIS A 387 -21.29 3.20 -17.96
C HIS A 387 -20.71 2.09 -17.08
#